data_AF-C4R5X9-F1
#
_entry.id   AF-C4R5X9-F1
#
_cell.length_a   1.000
_cell.length_b   1.000
_cell.length_c   1.000
_cell.angle_alpha   90.00
_cell.angle_beta   90.00
_cell.angle_gamma   90.00
#
_symmetry.space_group_name_H-M   'P 1'
#
loop_
_entity.id
_entity.type
_entity.pdbx_description
1 polymer ?
#
loop_
_entity_poly.entity_id
_entity_poly.type
_entity_poly.pdbx_seq_one_letter_code
_entity_poly.pdbx_strand_id
1 'polypeptide(L)'
;MFRQFIRVPAISARALTRSITFSAANQPRIRIGSIAPNFETETTQGKINFHDFIGDSWTILFSHPADFTPVCTTELGAFSALKPEFDSRNVKLIGLSAEPVAKHKEWIKDIEEVATGGKEFQFPIIGDESREVSYLYDMVDEEGFKNLSGGLVLTIRSVYIIHPSKKVRLIMTYPASTGRNSAEVLRVIDALQLADKRGVATPIDWTEGQDVIIPPTVSNEDAKKKFGDFKEVKPYLRYTSLK
;
A
#
# COMPACT_ATOMS: atom_id res chain seq x y z
N MET A 1 33.08 57.52 26.91
CA MET A 1 31.66 57.44 26.52
C MET A 1 31.43 56.04 25.92
N PHE A 2 31.21 55.04 26.78
CA PHE A 2 31.12 53.62 26.40
C PHE A 2 29.67 53.28 26.00
N ARG A 3 29.46 52.75 24.80
CA ARG A 3 28.16 52.21 24.37
C ARG A 3 27.99 50.80 24.93
N GLN A 4 26.97 50.63 25.76
CA GLN A 4 26.54 49.36 26.34
C GLN A 4 25.74 48.58 25.30
N PHE A 5 26.25 47.43 24.84
CA PHE A 5 25.47 46.50 24.02
C PHE A 5 24.63 45.61 24.93
N ILE A 6 23.30 45.74 24.83
CA ILE A 6 22.35 44.84 25.47
C ILE A 6 22.37 43.53 24.67
N ARG A 7 22.94 42.46 25.24
CA ARG A 7 22.78 41.09 24.72
C ARG A 7 21.40 40.57 25.13
N VAL A 8 20.53 40.36 24.15
CA VAL A 8 19.31 39.56 24.32
C VAL A 8 19.75 38.09 24.42
N PRO A 9 19.24 37.30 25.40
CA PRO A 9 19.62 35.90 25.49
C PRO A 9 19.00 35.12 24.33
N ALA A 10 19.82 34.35 23.62
CA ALA A 10 19.34 33.38 22.65
C ALA A 10 18.53 32.31 23.40
N ILE A 11 17.23 32.24 23.12
CA ILE A 11 16.40 31.12 23.55
C ILE A 11 16.87 29.91 22.74
N SER A 12 17.64 29.03 23.38
CA SER A 12 17.97 27.71 22.84
C SER A 12 16.68 26.92 22.73
N ALA A 13 16.09 26.87 21.53
CA ALA A 13 15.08 25.88 21.21
C ALA A 13 15.72 24.50 21.41
N ARG A 14 15.34 23.82 22.49
CA ARG A 14 15.66 22.41 22.69
C ARG A 14 14.97 21.68 21.55
N ALA A 15 15.73 21.29 20.52
CA ALA A 15 15.25 20.33 19.55
C ALA A 15 14.82 19.09 20.34
N LEU A 16 13.53 18.77 20.32
CA LEU A 16 13.09 17.44 20.71
C LEU A 16 13.79 16.49 19.73
N THR A 17 14.90 15.91 20.15
CA THR A 17 15.48 14.74 19.50
C THR A 17 14.39 13.68 19.50
N ARG A 18 13.72 13.50 18.35
CA ARG A 18 12.84 12.37 18.13
C ARG A 18 13.69 11.12 18.34
N SER A 19 13.34 10.37 19.38
CA SER A 19 13.92 9.06 19.66
C SER A 19 13.47 8.12 18.55
N ILE A 20 14.30 7.93 17.52
CA ILE A 20 14.13 6.85 16.55
C ILE A 20 14.22 5.54 17.34
N THR A 21 13.14 4.75 17.34
CA THR A 21 13.10 3.51 18.14
C THR A 21 13.58 2.27 17.37
N PHE A 22 13.84 2.43 16.07
CA PHE A 22 14.28 1.37 15.17
C PHE A 22 15.74 1.52 14.72
N SER A 23 16.32 0.43 14.20
CA SER A 23 17.68 0.43 13.64
C SER A 23 17.74 -0.38 12.35
N ALA A 24 18.53 0.04 11.36
CA ALA A 24 18.65 -0.67 10.08
C ALA A 24 18.86 -2.20 10.23
N ALA A 25 19.64 -2.64 11.24
CA ALA A 25 19.91 -4.06 11.48
C ALA A 25 18.66 -4.90 11.83
N ASN A 26 17.62 -4.29 12.41
CA ASN A 26 16.45 -4.98 12.94
C ASN A 26 15.22 -4.88 12.03
N GLN A 27 15.39 -4.40 10.80
CA GLN A 27 14.25 -4.16 9.92
C GLN A 27 13.58 -5.48 9.51
N PRO A 28 12.24 -5.59 9.63
CA PRO A 28 11.54 -6.78 9.16
C PRO A 28 11.72 -6.95 7.66
N ARG A 29 12.12 -8.14 7.23
CA ARG A 29 12.14 -8.52 5.81
C ARG A 29 10.78 -9.05 5.42
N ILE A 30 9.91 -8.18 4.88
CA ILE A 30 8.60 -8.60 4.40
C ILE A 30 8.74 -9.31 3.05
N ARG A 31 8.11 -10.48 2.93
CA ARG A 31 7.96 -11.21 1.68
C ARG A 31 6.50 -11.59 1.48
N ILE A 32 6.15 -12.02 0.27
CA ILE A 32 4.86 -12.67 0.04
C ILE A 32 4.74 -13.88 0.98
N GLY A 33 3.61 -13.98 1.67
CA GLY A 33 3.33 -14.98 2.69
C GLY A 33 3.64 -14.57 4.14
N SER A 34 4.43 -13.51 4.35
CA SER A 34 4.65 -12.92 5.68
C SER A 34 3.34 -12.41 6.29
N ILE A 35 3.22 -12.50 7.61
CA ILE A 35 2.19 -11.73 8.34
C ILE A 35 2.59 -10.26 8.28
N ALA A 36 1.66 -9.42 7.82
CA ALA A 36 1.79 -7.98 7.77
C ALA A 36 2.03 -7.46 9.21
N PRO A 37 3.14 -6.78 9.49
CA PRO A 37 3.41 -6.25 10.83
C PRO A 37 2.27 -5.39 11.36
N ASN A 38 1.83 -5.63 12.60
CA ASN A 38 0.80 -4.80 13.23
C ASN A 38 1.44 -3.52 13.79
N PHE A 39 0.67 -2.43 13.81
CA PHE A 39 1.07 -1.14 14.38
C PHE A 39 -0.16 -0.36 14.83
N GLU A 40 0.08 0.63 15.70
CA GLU A 40 -0.90 1.66 16.01
C GLU A 40 -0.39 3.01 15.51
N THR A 41 -1.24 3.79 14.86
CA THR A 41 -0.85 5.10 14.32
C THR A 41 -2.05 6.03 14.16
N GLU A 42 -1.76 7.32 14.03
CA GLU A 42 -2.73 8.34 13.67
C GLU A 42 -2.95 8.39 12.15
N THR A 43 -4.20 8.64 11.74
CA THR A 43 -4.58 8.83 10.34
C THR A 43 -5.48 10.04 10.18
N THR A 44 -5.76 10.43 8.93
CA THR A 44 -6.76 11.48 8.64
C THR A 44 -8.16 11.18 9.16
N GLN A 45 -8.50 9.91 9.41
CA GLN A 45 -9.79 9.46 9.93
C GLN A 45 -9.72 8.97 11.39
N GLY A 46 -8.65 9.33 12.12
CA GLY A 46 -8.44 8.99 13.53
C GLY A 46 -7.41 7.88 13.75
N LYS A 47 -7.18 7.54 15.02
CA LYS A 47 -6.23 6.51 15.44
C LYS A 47 -6.72 5.12 15.05
N ILE A 48 -5.81 4.28 14.58
CA ILE A 48 -6.09 2.88 14.22
C ILE A 48 -5.12 1.91 14.89
N ASN A 49 -5.57 0.67 15.09
CA ASN A 49 -4.72 -0.52 15.11
C ASN A 49 -4.82 -1.20 13.74
N PHE A 50 -3.71 -1.53 13.11
CA PHE A 50 -3.72 -1.93 11.70
C PHE A 50 -4.41 -3.29 11.46
N HIS A 51 -4.25 -4.26 12.36
CA HIS A 51 -4.93 -5.56 12.23
C HIS A 51 -6.44 -5.44 12.45
N ASP A 52 -6.87 -4.57 13.37
CA ASP A 52 -8.28 -4.27 13.56
C ASP A 52 -8.87 -3.53 12.35
N PHE A 53 -8.10 -2.59 11.78
CA PHE A 53 -8.46 -1.91 10.54
C PHE A 53 -8.64 -2.89 9.38
N ILE A 54 -7.74 -3.87 9.21
CA ILE A 54 -7.89 -4.92 8.21
C ILE A 54 -9.19 -5.71 8.47
N GLY A 55 -9.38 -6.21 9.70
CA GLY A 55 -10.54 -7.02 10.06
C GLY A 55 -10.68 -8.23 9.13
N ASP A 56 -11.89 -8.44 8.59
CA ASP A 56 -12.20 -9.52 7.64
C ASP A 56 -12.15 -9.07 6.17
N SER A 57 -11.60 -7.89 5.89
CA SER A 57 -11.45 -7.36 4.54
C SER A 57 -10.05 -7.60 3.99
N TRP A 58 -9.94 -7.66 2.66
CA TRP A 58 -8.65 -7.43 2.02
C TRP A 58 -8.23 -5.98 2.28
N THR A 59 -6.94 -5.70 2.26
CA THR A 59 -6.43 -4.34 2.48
C THR A 59 -5.28 -4.03 1.54
N ILE A 60 -5.32 -2.85 0.93
CA ILE A 60 -4.20 -2.27 0.21
C ILE A 60 -3.60 -1.17 1.07
N LEU A 61 -2.38 -1.41 1.56
CA LEU A 61 -1.53 -0.39 2.16
C LEU A 61 -0.59 0.13 1.08
N PHE A 62 -0.64 1.42 0.78
CA PHE A 62 0.22 2.01 -0.24
C PHE A 62 0.81 3.33 0.21
N SER A 63 2.08 3.55 -0.13
CA SER A 63 2.80 4.77 0.24
C SER A 63 2.93 5.73 -0.93
N HIS A 64 3.14 7.01 -0.61
CA HIS A 64 3.52 8.06 -1.55
C HIS A 64 4.63 8.93 -0.95
N PRO A 65 5.60 9.43 -1.74
CA PRO A 65 6.78 10.11 -1.19
C PRO A 65 6.49 11.32 -0.30
N ALA A 66 5.60 12.21 -0.73
CA ALA A 66 5.24 13.43 -0.01
C ALA A 66 3.92 14.03 -0.52
N ASP A 67 3.24 14.75 0.37
CA ASP A 67 2.08 15.58 0.04
C ASP A 67 2.46 16.76 -0.86
N PHE A 68 1.48 17.38 -1.53
CA PHE A 68 1.67 18.49 -2.46
C PHE A 68 2.64 18.19 -3.61
N THR A 69 2.63 16.94 -4.10
CA THR A 69 3.43 16.52 -5.26
C THR A 69 2.53 15.99 -6.38
N PRO A 70 2.82 16.34 -7.66
CA PRO A 70 1.85 16.21 -8.75
C PRO A 70 1.41 14.77 -9.01
N VAL A 71 2.38 13.84 -9.12
CA VAL A 71 2.06 12.43 -9.38
C VAL A 71 1.25 11.83 -8.23
N CYS A 72 1.60 12.13 -6.98
CA CYS A 72 0.87 11.63 -5.82
C CYS A 72 -0.57 12.15 -5.79
N THR A 73 -0.79 13.42 -6.15
CA THR A 73 -2.14 14.02 -6.24
C THR A 73 -3.00 13.24 -7.23
N THR A 74 -2.45 12.92 -8.42
CA THR A 74 -3.19 12.14 -9.43
C THR A 74 -3.50 10.72 -8.96
N GLU A 75 -2.58 10.07 -8.25
CA GLU A 75 -2.76 8.70 -7.79
C GLU A 75 -3.81 8.59 -6.68
N LEU A 76 -3.72 9.43 -5.64
CA LEU A 76 -4.65 9.39 -4.52
C LEU A 76 -6.06 9.78 -4.98
N GLY A 77 -6.19 10.76 -5.90
CA GLY A 77 -7.47 11.10 -6.52
C GLY A 77 -8.06 9.91 -7.30
N ALA A 78 -7.26 9.23 -8.12
CA ALA A 78 -7.70 8.06 -8.88
C ALA A 78 -8.13 6.90 -7.98
N PHE A 79 -7.36 6.58 -6.93
CA PHE A 79 -7.76 5.56 -5.94
C PHE A 79 -9.03 5.95 -5.19
N SER A 80 -9.21 7.24 -4.89
CA SER A 80 -10.40 7.71 -4.17
C SER A 80 -11.64 7.61 -5.06
N ALA A 81 -11.52 7.98 -6.33
CA ALA A 81 -12.59 7.82 -7.31
C ALA A 81 -12.95 6.34 -7.56
N LEU A 82 -11.96 5.44 -7.52
CA LEU A 82 -12.13 4.00 -7.67
C LEU A 82 -12.54 3.27 -6.38
N LYS A 83 -12.69 3.98 -5.25
CA LYS A 83 -13.09 3.37 -3.97
C LYS A 83 -14.29 2.41 -4.09
N PRO A 84 -15.37 2.71 -4.85
CA PRO A 84 -16.48 1.77 -5.02
C PRO A 84 -16.08 0.43 -5.64
N GLU A 85 -15.08 0.41 -6.54
CA GLU A 85 -14.55 -0.83 -7.14
C GLU A 85 -13.79 -1.69 -6.13
N PHE A 86 -13.12 -1.07 -5.16
CA PHE A 86 -12.45 -1.78 -4.08
C PHE A 86 -13.45 -2.28 -3.04
N ASP A 87 -14.45 -1.45 -2.70
CA ASP A 87 -15.50 -1.82 -1.75
C ASP A 87 -16.34 -3.00 -2.24
N SER A 88 -16.67 -3.05 -3.54
CA SER A 88 -17.41 -4.18 -4.14
C SER A 88 -16.64 -5.51 -4.06
N ARG A 89 -15.31 -5.45 -3.90
CA ARG A 89 -14.41 -6.59 -3.71
C ARG A 89 -14.06 -6.85 -2.24
N ASN A 90 -14.70 -6.17 -1.29
CA ASN A 90 -14.35 -6.21 0.15
C ASN A 90 -12.86 -5.87 0.39
N VAL A 91 -12.37 -4.81 -0.26
CA VAL A 91 -11.01 -4.31 -0.14
C VAL A 91 -11.02 -2.92 0.49
N LYS A 92 -10.28 -2.76 1.59
CA LYS A 92 -10.02 -1.46 2.22
C LYS A 92 -8.75 -0.83 1.64
N LEU A 93 -8.79 0.48 1.42
CA LEU A 93 -7.63 1.28 1.02
C LEU A 93 -7.08 2.03 2.23
N ILE A 94 -5.77 2.17 2.32
CA ILE A 94 -5.10 3.06 3.27
C ILE A 94 -3.79 3.59 2.66
N GLY A 95 -3.70 4.92 2.60
CA GLY A 95 -2.52 5.64 2.13
C GLY A 95 -1.52 5.89 3.25
N LEU A 96 -0.27 6.19 2.90
CA LEU A 96 0.79 6.52 3.86
C LEU A 96 1.81 7.48 3.25
N SER A 97 2.24 8.49 4.03
CA SER A 97 3.52 9.16 3.80
C SER A 97 4.18 9.58 5.11
N ALA A 98 5.45 9.99 5.03
CA ALA A 98 6.24 10.40 6.20
C ALA A 98 5.92 11.84 6.68
N GLU A 99 4.70 12.32 6.43
CA GLU A 99 4.22 13.68 6.72
C GLU A 99 3.16 13.65 7.84
N PRO A 100 2.92 14.78 8.55
CA PRO A 100 1.91 14.84 9.62
C PRO A 100 0.48 14.76 9.07
N VAL A 101 -0.43 14.18 9.88
CA VAL A 101 -1.88 14.12 9.57
C VAL A 101 -2.48 15.49 9.24
N ALA A 102 -2.03 16.55 9.92
CA ALA A 102 -2.50 17.91 9.65
C ALA A 102 -2.20 18.36 8.21
N LYS A 103 -1.03 17.98 7.67
CA LYS A 103 -0.64 18.29 6.29
C LYS A 103 -1.47 17.50 5.29
N HIS A 104 -1.75 16.22 5.57
CA HIS A 104 -2.64 15.42 4.73
C HIS A 104 -4.03 16.04 4.60
N LYS A 105 -4.60 16.54 5.72
CA LYS A 105 -5.94 17.15 5.71
C LYS A 105 -6.01 18.41 4.86
N GLU A 106 -4.95 19.21 4.83
CA GLU A 106 -4.87 20.35 3.92
C GLU A 106 -4.72 19.91 2.47
N TRP A 107 -3.83 18.94 2.20
CA TRP A 107 -3.60 18.44 0.84
C TRP A 107 -4.78 17.67 0.24
N ILE A 108 -5.60 17.02 1.07
CA ILE A 108 -6.84 16.36 0.63
C ILE A 108 -7.74 17.35 -0.11
N LYS A 109 -7.80 18.63 0.31
CA LYS A 109 -8.62 19.65 -0.37
C LYS A 109 -8.18 19.84 -1.82
N ASP A 110 -6.86 19.91 -2.07
CA ASP A 110 -6.32 19.99 -3.42
C ASP A 110 -6.67 18.74 -4.24
N ILE A 111 -6.55 17.55 -3.65
CA ILE A 111 -6.90 16.28 -4.32
C ILE A 111 -8.38 16.27 -4.71
N GLU A 112 -9.27 16.67 -3.81
CA GLU A 112 -10.71 16.74 -4.05
C GLU A 112 -11.04 17.72 -5.18
N GLU A 113 -10.38 18.89 -5.17
CA GLU A 113 -10.55 19.91 -6.21
C GLU A 113 -10.11 19.41 -7.59
N VAL A 114 -8.92 18.81 -7.70
CA VAL A 114 -8.26 18.60 -9.00
C VAL A 114 -8.28 17.17 -9.52
N ALA A 115 -8.50 16.17 -8.66
CA ALA A 115 -8.25 14.76 -8.99
C ALA A 115 -9.40 13.79 -8.65
N THR A 116 -10.44 14.23 -7.94
CA THR A 116 -11.67 13.43 -7.71
C THR A 116 -12.89 13.95 -8.49
N GLY A 117 -12.74 15.08 -9.18
CA GLY A 117 -13.84 15.80 -9.82
C GLY A 117 -14.77 16.49 -8.82
N GLY A 118 -14.23 17.02 -7.72
CA GLY A 118 -14.98 17.72 -6.67
C GLY A 118 -15.67 16.81 -5.66
N LYS A 119 -15.34 15.51 -5.63
CA LYS A 119 -15.91 14.53 -4.70
C LYS A 119 -15.04 14.40 -3.44
N GLU A 120 -15.67 14.10 -2.31
CA GLU A 120 -14.99 13.85 -1.04
C GLU A 120 -13.98 12.69 -1.14
N PHE A 121 -12.86 12.83 -0.43
CA PHE A 121 -11.82 11.82 -0.33
C PHE A 121 -12.23 10.64 0.55
N GLN A 122 -12.01 9.40 0.08
CA GLN A 122 -12.77 8.26 0.60
C GLN A 122 -12.02 7.29 1.54
N PHE A 123 -10.74 7.50 1.85
CA PHE A 123 -9.96 6.55 2.68
C PHE A 123 -8.95 7.25 3.59
N PRO A 124 -8.46 6.59 4.66
CA PRO A 124 -7.49 7.19 5.57
C PRO A 124 -6.09 7.30 4.94
N ILE A 125 -5.36 8.34 5.34
CA ILE A 125 -3.92 8.49 5.09
C ILE A 125 -3.20 8.47 6.45
N ILE A 126 -2.26 7.55 6.61
CA ILE A 126 -1.39 7.43 7.79
C ILE A 126 -0.37 8.57 7.77
N GLY A 127 -0.29 9.30 8.88
CA GLY A 127 0.78 10.27 9.12
C GLY A 127 1.96 9.63 9.84
N ASP A 128 3.00 9.26 9.09
CA ASP A 128 4.15 8.50 9.59
C ASP A 128 5.37 9.40 9.81
N GLU A 129 5.21 10.47 10.59
CA GLU A 129 6.27 11.47 10.76
C GLU A 129 7.56 10.91 11.37
N SER A 130 7.44 9.86 12.19
CA SER A 130 8.56 9.15 12.80
C SER A 130 9.17 8.08 11.88
N ARG A 131 8.54 7.80 10.73
CA ARG A 131 8.94 6.78 9.75
C ARG A 131 8.92 5.35 10.31
N GLU A 132 8.20 5.14 11.40
CA GLU A 132 8.10 3.85 12.09
C GLU A 132 7.40 2.84 11.17
N VAL A 133 6.28 3.23 10.55
CA VAL A 133 5.53 2.33 9.66
C VAL A 133 6.28 2.14 8.34
N SER A 134 6.87 3.20 7.79
CA SER A 134 7.68 3.17 6.57
C SER A 134 8.87 2.24 6.73
N TYR A 135 9.55 2.30 7.86
CA TYR A 135 10.64 1.40 8.20
C TYR A 135 10.14 -0.04 8.34
N LEU A 136 9.05 -0.24 9.10
CA LEU A 136 8.46 -1.56 9.39
C LEU A 136 8.05 -2.30 8.10
N TYR A 137 7.65 -1.55 7.07
CA TYR A 137 7.23 -2.05 5.77
C TYR A 137 8.24 -1.82 4.64
N ASP A 138 9.49 -1.53 4.94
CA ASP A 138 10.54 -1.37 3.92
C ASP A 138 10.14 -0.44 2.75
N MET A 139 9.55 0.70 3.11
CA MET A 139 8.99 1.68 2.17
C MET A 139 9.94 2.86 1.92
N VAL A 140 11.24 2.70 2.16
CA VAL A 140 12.27 3.69 1.87
C VAL A 140 13.19 3.15 0.78
N ASP A 141 13.80 4.02 -0.02
CA ASP A 141 14.84 3.57 -0.95
C ASP A 141 16.16 3.29 -0.20
N GLU A 142 17.12 2.72 -0.91
CA GLU A 142 18.43 2.36 -0.37
C GLU A 142 19.18 3.58 0.22
N GLU A 143 19.01 4.77 -0.36
CA GLU A 143 19.64 6.00 0.15
C GLU A 143 18.95 6.48 1.43
N GLY A 144 17.61 6.51 1.44
CA GLY A 144 16.80 6.79 2.62
C GLY A 144 17.06 5.80 3.74
N PHE A 145 17.28 4.53 3.43
CA PHE A 145 17.62 3.49 4.40
C PHE A 145 18.98 3.75 5.06
N LYS A 146 20.00 4.14 4.29
CA LYS A 146 21.33 4.52 4.82
C LYS A 146 21.27 5.76 5.68
N ASN A 147 20.34 6.65 5.38
CA ASN A 147 20.16 7.94 6.03
C ASN A 147 18.97 7.97 7.01
N LEU A 148 18.49 6.83 7.51
CA LEU A 148 17.38 6.79 8.47
C LEU A 148 17.62 7.65 9.72
N SER A 149 18.89 7.81 10.11
CA SER A 149 19.33 8.65 11.23
C SER A 149 19.73 10.08 10.83
N GLY A 150 19.67 10.43 9.54
CA GLY A 150 20.15 11.71 9.01
C GLY A 150 19.22 12.31 7.94
N GLY A 151 18.58 13.43 8.26
CA GLY A 151 17.86 14.25 7.27
C GLY A 151 16.46 13.75 6.89
N LEU A 152 15.92 14.33 5.80
CA LEU A 152 14.57 14.06 5.31
C LEU A 152 14.56 12.75 4.50
N VAL A 153 14.06 11.67 5.10
CA VAL A 153 13.77 10.42 4.38
C VAL A 153 12.31 10.43 3.92
N LEU A 154 12.10 10.27 2.61
CA LEU A 154 10.79 10.13 1.98
C LEU A 154 10.51 8.64 1.75
N THR A 155 9.23 8.30 1.62
CA THR A 155 8.85 6.94 1.20
C THR A 155 8.95 6.78 -0.31
N ILE A 156 9.01 5.55 -0.77
CA ILE A 156 8.83 5.19 -2.19
C ILE A 156 7.37 4.79 -2.46
N ARG A 157 7.00 4.54 -3.72
CA ARG A 157 5.63 4.14 -4.10
C ARG A 157 5.46 2.62 -3.95
N SER A 158 5.41 2.16 -2.70
CA SER A 158 5.14 0.75 -2.38
C SER A 158 3.64 0.48 -2.31
N VAL A 159 3.24 -0.73 -2.67
CA VAL A 159 1.87 -1.25 -2.57
C VAL A 159 1.94 -2.65 -1.96
N TYR A 160 1.25 -2.85 -0.86
CA TYR A 160 1.08 -4.13 -0.18
C TYR A 160 -0.38 -4.55 -0.27
N ILE A 161 -0.65 -5.67 -0.92
CA ILE A 161 -1.97 -6.29 -0.94
C ILE A 161 -2.01 -7.37 0.14
N ILE A 162 -2.90 -7.20 1.11
CA ILE A 162 -2.95 -7.98 2.35
C ILE A 162 -4.29 -8.71 2.43
N HIS A 163 -4.22 -10.02 2.65
CA HIS A 163 -5.37 -10.90 2.83
C HIS A 163 -6.00 -10.71 4.23
N PRO A 164 -7.32 -10.98 4.43
CA PRO A 164 -7.98 -10.94 5.75
C PRO A 164 -7.24 -11.68 6.89
N SER A 165 -6.54 -12.77 6.56
CA SER A 165 -5.65 -13.50 7.49
C SER A 165 -4.32 -12.78 7.79
N LYS A 166 -4.22 -11.50 7.46
CA LYS A 166 -3.07 -10.61 7.64
C LYS A 166 -1.84 -11.00 6.82
N LYS A 167 -1.94 -11.95 5.88
CA LYS A 167 -0.83 -12.34 5.02
C LYS A 167 -0.64 -11.36 3.87
N VAL A 168 0.60 -10.94 3.63
CA VAL A 168 0.99 -10.20 2.43
C VAL A 168 0.91 -11.13 1.23
N ARG A 169 0.17 -10.73 0.19
CA ARG A 169 -0.11 -11.53 -1.00
C ARG A 169 0.60 -11.05 -2.25
N LEU A 170 0.86 -9.75 -2.32
CA LEU A 170 1.56 -9.14 -3.44
C LEU A 170 2.21 -7.84 -2.95
N ILE A 171 3.41 -7.57 -3.47
CA ILE A 171 4.16 -6.34 -3.23
C ILE A 171 4.52 -5.77 -4.59
N MET A 172 4.27 -4.47 -4.78
CA MET A 172 4.77 -3.71 -5.93
C MET A 172 5.50 -2.48 -5.44
N THR A 173 6.63 -2.16 -6.06
CA THR A 173 7.44 -0.99 -5.70
C THR A 173 7.79 -0.21 -6.95
N TYR A 174 7.39 1.06 -6.95
CA TYR A 174 7.65 2.00 -8.03
C TYR A 174 8.55 3.13 -7.51
N PRO A 175 9.46 3.69 -8.33
CA PRO A 175 10.18 4.89 -7.97
C PRO A 175 9.24 6.10 -7.97
N ALA A 176 9.62 7.18 -7.30
CA ALA A 176 8.84 8.42 -7.23
C ALA A 176 8.49 9.00 -8.63
N SER A 177 9.35 8.77 -9.63
CA SER A 177 9.20 9.24 -11.00
C SER A 177 8.10 8.53 -11.80
N THR A 178 7.58 7.40 -11.34
CA THR A 178 6.67 6.54 -12.11
C THR A 178 5.35 6.38 -11.37
N GLY A 179 4.28 6.96 -11.92
CA GLY A 179 2.92 6.76 -11.41
C GLY A 179 2.48 5.30 -11.58
N ARG A 180 1.70 4.81 -10.61
CA ARG A 180 1.15 3.46 -10.59
C ARG A 180 -0.03 3.32 -11.55
N ASN A 181 -0.29 2.07 -11.94
CA ASN A 181 -1.47 1.70 -12.72
C ASN A 181 -2.57 1.14 -11.79
N SER A 182 -3.64 1.89 -11.58
CA SER A 182 -4.77 1.46 -10.74
C SER A 182 -5.53 0.27 -11.32
N ALA A 183 -5.58 0.12 -12.65
CA ALA A 183 -6.21 -1.03 -13.29
C ALA A 183 -5.42 -2.32 -13.00
N GLU A 184 -4.09 -2.25 -12.92
CA GLU A 184 -3.28 -3.40 -12.52
C GLU A 184 -3.55 -3.80 -11.07
N VAL A 185 -3.69 -2.82 -10.17
CA VAL A 185 -4.03 -3.07 -8.76
C VAL A 185 -5.38 -3.79 -8.63
N LEU A 186 -6.40 -3.36 -9.39
CA LEU A 186 -7.70 -4.05 -9.43
C LEU A 186 -7.58 -5.45 -10.04
N ARG A 187 -6.89 -5.59 -11.17
CA ARG A 187 -6.71 -6.87 -11.88
C ARG A 187 -6.06 -7.93 -10.99
N VAL A 188 -5.02 -7.56 -10.23
CA VAL A 188 -4.37 -8.52 -9.32
C VAL A 188 -5.21 -8.86 -8.10
N ILE A 189 -6.08 -7.96 -7.62
CA ILE A 189 -7.08 -8.30 -6.59
C ILE A 189 -8.02 -9.38 -7.12
N ASP A 190 -8.57 -9.17 -8.32
CA ASP A 190 -9.48 -10.13 -8.94
C ASP A 190 -8.80 -11.50 -9.13
N ALA A 191 -7.56 -11.50 -9.61
CA ALA A 191 -6.76 -12.72 -9.74
C ALA A 191 -6.52 -13.43 -8.40
N LEU A 192 -6.13 -12.69 -7.35
CA LEU A 192 -5.84 -13.24 -6.02
C LEU A 192 -7.09 -13.83 -5.37
N GLN A 193 -8.20 -13.09 -5.40
CA GLN A 193 -9.47 -13.55 -4.82
C GLN A 193 -10.04 -14.73 -5.59
N LEU A 194 -9.94 -14.74 -6.92
CA LEU A 194 -10.37 -15.86 -7.75
C LEU A 194 -9.53 -17.11 -7.48
N ALA A 195 -8.21 -16.97 -7.39
CA ALA A 195 -7.30 -18.06 -7.09
C ALA A 195 -7.63 -18.70 -5.73
N ASP A 196 -7.85 -17.89 -4.69
CA ASP A 196 -8.22 -18.37 -3.36
C ASP A 196 -9.59 -19.08 -3.37
N LYS A 197 -10.59 -18.47 -4.01
CA LYS A 197 -11.98 -18.95 -4.03
C LYS A 197 -12.14 -20.23 -4.85
N ARG A 198 -11.48 -20.32 -6.01
CA ARG A 198 -11.70 -21.40 -6.99
C ARG A 198 -10.54 -22.38 -7.05
N GLY A 199 -9.40 -22.11 -6.42
CA GLY A 199 -8.22 -22.97 -6.46
C GLY A 199 -7.69 -23.11 -7.89
N VAL A 200 -7.53 -21.97 -8.57
CA VAL A 200 -7.03 -21.85 -9.95
C VAL A 200 -5.83 -20.90 -9.98
N ALA A 201 -5.12 -20.85 -11.10
CA ALA A 201 -4.09 -19.86 -11.37
C ALA A 201 -4.48 -19.01 -12.58
N THR A 202 -4.09 -17.75 -12.63
CA THR A 202 -4.33 -16.86 -13.77
C THR A 202 -3.10 -16.82 -14.69
N PRO A 203 -3.26 -16.90 -16.02
CA PRO A 203 -2.15 -16.76 -16.96
C PRO A 203 -1.57 -15.34 -17.00
N ILE A 204 -0.47 -15.18 -17.73
CA ILE A 204 0.08 -13.86 -18.08
C ILE A 204 -1.00 -13.00 -18.75
N ASP A 205 -1.02 -11.70 -18.42
CA ASP A 205 -1.96 -10.70 -18.94
C ASP A 205 -3.45 -11.01 -18.72
N TRP A 206 -3.77 -11.92 -17.79
CA TRP A 206 -5.14 -12.31 -17.50
C TRP A 206 -6.01 -11.13 -17.04
N THR A 207 -7.20 -11.00 -17.62
CA THR A 207 -8.29 -10.15 -17.14
C THR A 207 -9.54 -10.98 -16.85
N GLU A 208 -10.47 -10.41 -16.08
CA GLU A 208 -11.73 -11.07 -15.75
C GLU A 208 -12.48 -11.58 -17.00
N GLY A 209 -13.07 -12.77 -16.87
CA GLY A 209 -13.78 -13.46 -17.95
C GLY A 209 -12.89 -14.32 -18.87
N GLN A 210 -11.56 -14.18 -18.82
CA GLN A 210 -10.66 -15.05 -19.56
C GLN A 210 -10.44 -16.40 -18.89
N ASP A 211 -10.06 -17.40 -19.68
CA ASP A 211 -9.71 -18.73 -19.20
C ASP A 211 -8.59 -18.69 -18.14
N VAL A 212 -8.70 -19.59 -17.16
CA VAL A 212 -7.73 -19.77 -16.08
C VAL A 212 -6.98 -21.09 -16.24
N ILE A 213 -5.88 -21.24 -15.51
CA ILE A 213 -5.05 -22.44 -15.48
C ILE A 213 -5.45 -23.31 -14.29
N ILE A 214 -5.65 -24.61 -14.56
CA ILE A 214 -5.82 -25.62 -13.52
C ILE A 214 -4.44 -25.95 -12.92
N PRO A 215 -4.22 -25.79 -11.60
CA PRO A 215 -2.92 -26.04 -10.99
C PRO A 215 -2.43 -27.47 -11.26
N PRO A 216 -1.12 -27.67 -11.50
CA PRO A 216 -0.58 -28.99 -11.85
C PRO A 216 -0.72 -30.02 -10.72
N THR A 217 -0.99 -29.57 -9.49
CA THR A 217 -1.26 -30.42 -8.33
C THR A 217 -2.64 -31.08 -8.36
N VAL A 218 -3.54 -30.64 -9.25
CA VAL A 218 -4.89 -31.21 -9.40
C VAL A 218 -4.87 -32.30 -10.48
N SER A 219 -5.28 -33.53 -10.15
CA SER A 219 -5.36 -34.64 -11.12
C SER A 219 -6.35 -34.34 -12.25
N ASN A 220 -6.25 -35.02 -13.40
CA ASN A 220 -7.24 -34.85 -14.48
C ASN A 220 -8.65 -35.28 -14.05
N GLU A 221 -8.76 -36.29 -13.18
CA GLU A 221 -10.04 -36.76 -12.64
C GLU A 221 -10.70 -35.71 -11.74
N ASP A 222 -9.94 -35.11 -10.83
CA ASP A 222 -10.44 -34.08 -9.92
C ASP A 222 -10.71 -32.77 -10.67
N ALA A 223 -9.88 -32.44 -11.65
CA ALA A 223 -10.10 -31.32 -12.54
C ALA A 223 -11.42 -31.48 -13.29
N LYS A 224 -11.71 -32.67 -13.84
CA LYS A 224 -12.96 -32.93 -14.56
C LYS A 224 -14.19 -32.86 -13.64
N LYS A 225 -14.08 -33.37 -12.41
CA LYS A 225 -15.15 -33.24 -11.40
C LYS A 225 -15.42 -31.79 -11.00
N LYS A 226 -14.37 -30.97 -10.87
CA LYS A 226 -14.46 -29.60 -10.35
C LYS A 226 -14.78 -28.56 -11.41
N PHE A 227 -14.21 -28.70 -12.60
CA PHE A 227 -14.26 -27.69 -13.67
C PHE A 227 -14.97 -28.16 -14.93
N GLY A 228 -15.31 -29.45 -15.04
CA GLY A 228 -15.87 -30.03 -16.25
C GLY A 228 -14.80 -30.30 -17.32
N ASP A 229 -15.18 -30.18 -18.58
CA ASP A 229 -14.21 -30.32 -19.68
C ASP A 229 -13.23 -29.14 -19.71
N PHE A 230 -11.96 -29.44 -19.89
CA PHE A 230 -10.88 -28.46 -19.94
C PHE A 230 -9.98 -28.70 -21.15
N LYS A 231 -9.28 -27.66 -21.59
CA LYS A 231 -8.34 -27.72 -22.70
C LYS A 231 -6.94 -28.07 -22.19
N GLU A 232 -6.50 -29.30 -22.45
CA GLU A 232 -5.13 -29.73 -22.18
C GLU A 232 -4.21 -29.39 -23.37
N VAL A 233 -3.26 -28.48 -23.16
CA VAL A 233 -2.21 -28.17 -24.15
C VAL A 233 -0.96 -29.01 -23.87
N LYS A 234 -0.64 -29.19 -22.59
CA LYS A 234 0.34 -30.12 -22.03
C LYS A 234 -0.20 -30.65 -20.70
N PRO A 235 0.33 -31.77 -20.15
CA PRO A 235 -0.14 -32.32 -18.88
C PRO A 235 -0.15 -31.30 -17.71
N TYR A 236 0.76 -30.34 -17.72
CA TYR A 236 0.86 -29.26 -16.71
C TYR A 236 0.18 -27.94 -17.14
N LEU A 237 -0.21 -27.80 -18.42
CA LEU A 237 -0.78 -26.58 -18.99
C LEU A 237 -2.20 -26.87 -19.48
N ARG A 238 -3.15 -26.70 -18.57
CA ARG A 238 -4.56 -27.00 -18.77
C ARG A 238 -5.39 -25.75 -18.50
N TYR A 239 -6.19 -25.34 -19.48
CA TYR A 239 -7.06 -24.18 -19.39
C TYR A 239 -8.51 -24.59 -19.13
N THR A 240 -9.20 -23.84 -18.28
CA THR A 240 -10.64 -23.98 -18.06
C THR A 240 -11.31 -22.61 -18.02
N SER A 241 -12.52 -22.54 -18.55
CA SER A 241 -13.39 -21.39 -18.39
C SER A 241 -14.15 -21.50 -17.08
N LEU A 242 -14.26 -20.40 -16.33
CA LEU A 242 -15.08 -20.34 -15.12
C LEU A 242 -16.41 -19.69 -15.49
N LYS A 243 -17.40 -20.53 -15.76
CA LYS A 243 -18.80 -20.10 -15.82
C LYS A 243 -19.33 -19.82 -14.41
#